data_AF-A0A1I6CU17-F1
#
_entry.id   AF-A0A1I6CU17-F1
#
_cell.length_a   1.000
_cell.length_b   1.000
_cell.length_c   1.000
_cell.angle_alpha   90.00
_cell.angle_beta   90.00
_cell.angle_gamma   90.00
#
_symmetry.space_group_name_H-M   'P 1'
#
loop_
_entity.id
_entity.type
_entity.pdbx_description
1 polymer ?
#
loop_
_entity_poly.entity_id
_entity_poly.type
_entity_poly.pdbx_seq_one_letter_code
_entity_poly.pdbx_strand_id
1 'polypeptide(L)'
;MLDGTLRHELACSACGAPLHDLKRLPSADAGRNAGAPAPRPEPVKRSGRGGKKKKKAKARKRSLFQSALREAFDVLEDIFD
;
A
#
# COMPACT_ATOMS: atom_id res chain seq x y z
N MET A 1 10.16 -22.35 39.70
CA MET A 1 9.46 -23.36 38.88
C MET A 1 8.02 -22.89 38.76
N LEU A 2 7.45 -22.82 37.56
CA LEU A 2 6.01 -22.56 37.40
C LEU A 2 5.31 -23.92 37.34
N ASP A 3 4.62 -24.32 38.42
CA ASP A 3 3.96 -25.63 38.57
C ASP A 3 2.75 -25.88 37.65
N GLY A 4 2.47 -24.97 36.70
CA GLY A 4 1.46 -25.15 35.64
C GLY A 4 -0.01 -25.19 36.09
N THR A 5 -0.26 -25.24 37.41
CA THR A 5 -1.60 -25.30 38.02
C THR A 5 -2.27 -23.94 38.11
N LEU A 6 -1.49 -22.85 38.17
CA LEU A 6 -1.99 -21.48 38.26
C LEU A 6 -1.69 -20.73 36.96
N ARG A 7 -2.72 -20.12 36.35
CA ARG A 7 -2.53 -19.22 35.20
C ARG A 7 -1.81 -17.97 35.68
N HIS A 8 -0.59 -17.77 35.20
CA HIS A 8 0.17 -16.55 35.42
C HIS A 8 -0.09 -15.60 34.26
N GLU A 9 -0.80 -14.52 34.51
CA GLU A 9 -1.03 -13.45 33.54
C GLU A 9 -0.07 -12.29 33.77
N LEU A 10 0.35 -11.65 32.68
CA LEU A 10 1.13 -10.41 32.75
C LEU A 10 0.15 -9.23 32.74
N ALA A 11 0.36 -8.28 33.62
CA ALA A 11 -0.36 -7.02 33.68
C ALA A 11 0.52 -5.86 33.15
N CYS A 12 -0.11 -4.88 32.52
CA CYS A 12 0.58 -3.68 32.06
C CYS A 12 1.04 -2.84 33.27
N SER A 13 2.31 -2.43 33.30
CA SER A 13 2.84 -1.60 34.40
C SER A 13 2.22 -0.20 34.48
N ALA A 14 1.68 0.32 33.37
CA ALA A 14 1.13 1.67 33.31
C ALA A 14 -0.35 1.75 33.73
N CYS A 15 -1.15 0.71 33.47
CA CYS A 15 -2.60 0.73 33.72
C CYS A 15 -3.15 -0.50 34.45
N GLY A 16 -2.35 -1.54 34.66
CA GLY A 16 -2.75 -2.76 35.39
C GLY A 16 -3.65 -3.72 34.62
N ALA A 17 -4.09 -3.38 33.41
CA ALA A 17 -4.90 -4.29 32.60
C ALA A 17 -4.10 -5.55 32.16
N PRO A 18 -4.75 -6.72 32.05
CA PRO A 18 -4.11 -7.92 31.50
C PRO A 18 -3.61 -7.68 30.07
N LEU A 19 -2.40 -8.17 29.76
CA LEU A 19 -1.78 -7.96 28.44
C LEU A 19 -2.60 -8.52 27.27
N HIS A 20 -3.47 -9.52 27.53
CA HIS A 20 -4.30 -10.14 26.50
C HIS A 20 -5.51 -9.29 26.09
N ASP A 21 -5.94 -8.35 26.93
CA ASP A 21 -7.02 -7.41 26.63
C ASP A 21 -6.53 -6.17 25.86
N LEU A 22 -5.21 -5.92 25.90
CA LEU A 22 -4.63 -4.73 25.30
C LEU A 22 -4.45 -4.89 23.79
N LYS A 23 -4.83 -3.82 23.07
CA LYS A 23 -4.52 -3.71 21.64
C LYS A 23 -2.99 -3.63 21.46
N ARG A 24 -2.48 -4.36 20.47
CA ARG A 24 -1.05 -4.36 20.13
C ARG A 24 -0.56 -2.92 19.91
N LEU A 25 0.33 -2.47 20.78
CA LEU A 25 1.01 -1.19 20.64
C LEU A 25 2.14 -1.30 19.61
N PRO A 26 2.42 -0.24 18.85
CA PRO A 26 3.58 -0.21 17.97
C PRO A 26 4.85 -0.31 18.81
N SER A 27 5.66 -1.34 18.55
CA SER A 27 7.01 -1.42 19.11
C SER A 27 7.93 -0.45 18.36
N ALA A 28 8.86 0.19 19.08
CA ALA A 28 9.89 1.03 18.48
C ALA A 28 10.78 0.26 17.47
N ASP A 29 10.79 -1.06 17.57
CA ASP A 29 11.53 -1.96 16.68
C ASP A 29 10.68 -2.51 15.52
N ALA A 30 9.38 -2.21 15.47
CA ALA A 30 8.44 -2.75 14.48
C ALA A 30 8.77 -2.36 13.03
N GLY A 31 9.64 -1.35 12.84
CA GLY A 31 10.17 -0.96 11.52
C GLY A 31 11.69 -1.15 11.38
N ARG A 32 12.43 -1.47 12.45
CA ARG A 32 13.89 -1.52 12.41
C ARG A 32 14.43 -2.74 11.66
N ASN A 33 13.66 -3.83 11.65
CA ASN A 33 13.97 -5.07 10.93
C ASN A 33 13.05 -5.32 9.74
N ALA A 34 12.13 -4.40 9.43
CA ALA A 34 11.37 -4.44 8.19
C ALA A 34 12.30 -3.97 7.07
N GLY A 35 13.24 -4.83 6.68
CA GLY A 35 14.06 -4.62 5.50
C GLY A 35 13.14 -4.22 4.34
N ALA A 36 13.55 -3.19 3.59
CA ALA A 36 12.77 -2.69 2.47
C ALA A 36 12.29 -3.88 1.62
N PRO A 37 11.01 -3.92 1.20
CA PRO A 37 10.52 -5.02 0.40
C PRO A 37 11.43 -5.17 -0.82
N ALA A 38 12.04 -6.35 -0.96
CA ALA A 38 12.96 -6.63 -2.05
C ALA A 38 12.25 -6.30 -3.38
N PRO A 39 12.91 -5.62 -4.33
CA PRO A 39 12.29 -5.30 -5.60
C PRO A 39 11.82 -6.60 -6.25
N ARG A 40 10.52 -6.68 -6.52
CA ARG A 40 9.91 -7.83 -7.17
C ARG A 40 10.54 -7.96 -8.56
N PRO A 41 11.03 -9.14 -8.97
CA PRO A 41 11.66 -9.28 -10.28
C PRO A 41 10.67 -8.89 -11.38
N GLU A 42 11.08 -7.97 -12.25
CA GLU A 42 10.28 -7.60 -13.41
C GLU A 42 10.10 -8.81 -14.33
N PRO A 43 8.92 -8.99 -14.94
CA PRO A 43 8.71 -10.09 -15.87
C PRO A 43 9.62 -9.93 -17.09
N VAL A 44 10.61 -10.82 -17.19
CA VAL A 44 11.48 -10.93 -18.38
C VAL A 44 10.60 -11.27 -19.57
N LYS A 45 10.46 -10.33 -20.51
CA LYS A 45 9.79 -10.57 -21.78
C LYS A 45 10.60 -11.60 -22.56
N ARG A 46 10.17 -12.87 -22.51
CA ARG A 46 10.67 -13.91 -23.41
C ARG A 46 10.41 -13.42 -24.84
N SER A 47 11.48 -13.10 -25.57
CA SER A 47 11.40 -12.81 -27.00
C SER A 47 11.09 -14.11 -27.74
N GLY A 48 9.82 -14.52 -27.70
CA GLY A 48 9.28 -15.61 -28.48
C GLY A 48 9.34 -15.24 -29.96
N ARG A 49 10.18 -15.96 -30.70
CA ARG A 49 10.17 -15.98 -32.15
C ARG A 49 8.78 -16.48 -32.59
N GLY A 50 7.99 -15.61 -33.21
CA GLY A 50 6.73 -15.98 -33.88
C GLY A 50 5.48 -15.35 -33.26
N GLY A 51 4.91 -14.37 -33.97
CA GLY A 51 3.61 -13.80 -33.64
C GLY A 51 3.29 -12.56 -34.46
N LYS A 52 2.40 -12.70 -35.44
CA LYS A 52 2.02 -11.69 -36.43
C LYS A 52 1.49 -10.39 -35.79
N LYS A 53 1.86 -9.28 -36.43
CA LYS A 53 1.48 -7.85 -36.24
C LYS A 53 0.07 -7.61 -35.67
N LYS A 54 -0.05 -6.73 -34.66
CA LYS A 54 -1.21 -5.83 -34.50
C LYS A 54 -0.72 -4.39 -34.66
N LYS A 55 -1.21 -3.71 -35.69
CA LYS A 55 -0.98 -2.28 -35.96
C LYS A 55 -1.43 -1.50 -34.72
N LYS A 56 -0.55 -0.67 -34.13
CA LYS A 56 -0.93 0.26 -33.06
C LYS A 56 -1.83 1.34 -33.67
N ALA A 57 -3.14 1.13 -33.60
CA ALA A 57 -4.10 2.18 -33.87
C ALA A 57 -4.23 3.10 -32.63
N LYS A 58 -4.08 4.41 -32.87
CA LYS A 58 -4.66 5.57 -32.17
C LYS A 58 -4.71 5.57 -30.62
N ALA A 59 -3.91 6.45 -29.99
CA ALA A 59 -4.28 7.07 -28.70
C ALA A 59 -3.60 8.41 -28.36
N ARG A 60 -2.91 9.10 -29.28
CA ARG A 60 -2.19 10.35 -28.93
C ARG A 60 -3.05 11.63 -28.85
N LYS A 61 -4.32 11.57 -29.25
CA LYS A 61 -5.20 12.76 -29.25
C LYS A 61 -6.04 12.93 -27.98
N ARG A 62 -6.13 11.90 -27.13
CA ARG A 62 -6.93 11.97 -25.90
C ARG A 62 -6.24 12.72 -24.77
N SER A 63 -4.90 12.76 -24.72
CA SER A 63 -4.19 13.45 -23.62
C SER A 63 -4.39 14.96 -23.65
N LEU A 64 -4.37 15.60 -24.83
CA LEU A 64 -4.49 17.06 -24.92
C LEU A 64 -5.93 17.55 -24.67
N PHE A 65 -6.93 16.84 -25.20
CA PHE A 65 -8.34 17.20 -24.98
C PHE A 65 -8.78 16.90 -23.53
N GLN A 66 -8.25 15.82 -22.94
CA GLN A 66 -8.47 15.52 -21.53
C GLN A 66 -7.82 16.58 -20.62
N SER A 67 -6.64 17.11 -20.96
CA SER A 67 -6.02 18.21 -20.21
C SER A 67 -6.84 19.49 -20.29
N ALA A 68 -7.27 19.90 -21.48
CA ALA A 68 -8.03 21.14 -21.67
C ALA A 68 -9.41 21.12 -20.98
N LEU A 69 -10.11 19.97 -20.99
CA LEU A 69 -11.38 19.82 -20.27
C LEU A 69 -11.21 19.86 -18.74
N ARG A 70 -10.04 19.43 -18.23
CA ARG A 70 -9.76 19.40 -16.79
C ARG A 70 -9.49 20.81 -16.26
N GLU A 71 -8.72 21.59 -17.01
CA GLU A 71 -8.45 22.99 -16.72
C GLU A 71 -9.73 23.85 -16.83
N ALA A 72 -10.55 23.60 -17.86
CA ALA A 72 -11.82 24.30 -18.02
C ALA A 72 -12.83 23.98 -16.90
N PHE A 73 -12.84 22.77 -16.35
CA PHE A 73 -13.73 22.37 -15.26
C PHE A 73 -13.30 22.96 -13.91
N ASP A 74 -11.99 23.06 -13.66
CA ASP A 74 -11.42 23.67 -12.43
C ASP A 74 -11.76 25.17 -12.35
N VAL A 75 -11.66 25.89 -13.46
CA VAL A 75 -12.08 27.31 -13.55
C VAL A 75 -13.61 27.45 -13.48
N LEU A 76 -14.35 26.42 -13.89
CA LEU A 76 -15.81 26.42 -13.79
C LEU A 76 -16.28 26.24 -12.34
N GLU A 77 -15.65 25.33 -11.58
CA GLU A 77 -15.97 25.10 -10.16
C GLU A 77 -15.69 26.34 -9.29
N ASP A 78 -14.76 27.21 -9.68
CA ASP A 78 -14.47 28.49 -9.01
C ASP A 78 -15.47 29.61 -9.39
N ILE A 79 -16.16 29.49 -10.53
CA ILE A 79 -17.16 30.46 -11.01
C ILE A 79 -18.58 30.18 -10.51
N PHE A 80 -18.87 28.93 -10.15
CA PHE A 80 -20.18 28.47 -9.69
C PHE A 80 -20.26 28.31 -8.16
N ASP A 81 -19.58 29.16 -7.39
CA ASP A 81 -19.95 29.52 -6.00
C ASP A 81 -20.98 30.68 -6.01
#